data_AF-A0A7H0HLT7-F1
#
_entry.id   AF-A0A7H0HLT7-F1
#
_cell.length_a   1.000
_cell.length_b   1.000
_cell.length_c   1.000
_cell.angle_alpha   90.00
_cell.angle_beta   90.00
_cell.angle_gamma   90.00
#
_symmetry.space_group_name_H-M   'P 1'
#
loop_
_entity.id
_entity.type
_entity.pdbx_description
1 polymer ?
#
loop_
_entity_poly.entity_id
_entity_poly.type
_entity_poly.pdbx_seq_one_letter_code
_entity_poly.pdbx_strand_id
1 'polypeptide(L)'
;MTEHRGFGELVAWLLDHRGLGVRELADRTGSAPDEVRALLAGEPPGEALLRRMAPALGFHALDLFVLAGPAVPEDLAPVDSAAGRWAPYLVMDAVHLPSAERRELLQFVRSLPQEERTSVFAVKRPASHAGPGGRVVRMLQYRNLCWTGMAQLLAVVTPTYLSASTFGAIGAGRGALTPRLVTDAAAVLGVDARELAGMTGVRLREVPPPPAPEAVDAAALLWEARRLTAAQAKHVSELARSMRGDSAEEYCVDLPGS
;
A
#
# COMPACT_ATOMS: atom_id res chain seq x y z
N MET A 1 -5.22 20.24 16.23
CA MET A 1 -4.49 19.00 16.57
C MET A 1 -5.49 17.86 16.48
N THR A 2 -5.32 16.96 15.52
CA THR A 2 -6.17 15.77 15.41
C THR A 2 -5.60 14.74 16.38
N GLU A 3 -6.33 14.40 17.44
CA GLU A 3 -5.92 13.32 18.35
C GLU A 3 -5.72 12.03 17.54
N HIS A 4 -4.60 11.37 17.79
CA HIS A 4 -4.23 10.18 17.06
C HIS A 4 -5.02 9.00 17.61
N ARG A 5 -5.98 8.51 16.82
CA ARG A 5 -6.76 7.33 17.22
C ARG A 5 -5.84 6.13 17.48
N GLY A 6 -6.06 5.49 18.62
CA GLY A 6 -5.43 4.21 18.93
C GLY A 6 -5.87 3.13 17.94
N PHE A 7 -5.08 2.07 17.78
CA PHE A 7 -5.40 1.01 16.83
C PHE A 7 -6.76 0.34 17.14
N GLY A 8 -7.09 0.12 18.42
CA GLY A 8 -8.40 -0.38 18.85
C GLY A 8 -9.57 0.50 18.38
N GLU A 9 -9.42 1.83 18.45
CA GLU A 9 -10.43 2.77 17.95
C GLU A 9 -10.57 2.74 16.43
N LEU A 10 -9.48 2.49 15.70
CA LEU A 10 -9.53 2.32 14.25
C LEU A 10 -10.31 1.06 13.87
N VAL A 11 -10.06 -0.05 14.58
CA VAL A 11 -10.80 -1.29 14.37
C VAL A 11 -12.27 -1.12 14.77
N ALA A 12 -12.56 -0.48 15.89
CA ALA A 12 -13.93 -0.18 16.33
C ALA A 12 -14.69 0.62 15.26
N TRP A 13 -14.07 1.68 14.73
CA TRP A 13 -14.64 2.48 13.65
C TRP A 13 -14.89 1.65 12.38
N LEU A 14 -13.95 0.79 11.99
CA LEU A 14 -14.08 -0.04 10.81
C LEU A 14 -15.20 -1.08 10.95
N LEU A 15 -15.34 -1.67 12.14
CA LEU A 15 -16.41 -2.61 12.46
C LEU A 15 -17.78 -1.94 12.36
N ASP A 16 -17.94 -0.78 12.99
CA ASP A 16 -19.16 0.03 12.90
C ASP A 16 -19.47 0.41 11.43
N HIS A 17 -18.46 0.89 10.70
CA HIS A 17 -18.60 1.27 9.30
C HIS A 17 -19.09 0.12 8.40
N ARG A 18 -18.67 -1.11 8.70
CA ARG A 18 -19.05 -2.32 7.95
C ARG A 18 -20.26 -3.05 8.52
N GLY A 19 -20.83 -2.58 9.63
CA GLY A 19 -21.90 -3.27 10.35
C GLY A 19 -21.49 -4.63 10.93
N LEU A 20 -20.20 -4.81 11.23
CA LEU A 20 -19.64 -6.06 11.75
C LEU A 20 -19.58 -6.03 13.29
N GLY A 21 -20.04 -7.11 13.92
CA GLY A 21 -19.98 -7.27 15.37
C GLY A 21 -18.66 -7.87 15.88
N VAL A 22 -18.38 -7.71 17.18
CA VAL A 22 -17.22 -8.33 17.86
C VAL A 22 -17.22 -9.85 17.71
N ARG A 23 -18.39 -10.49 17.88
CA ARG A 23 -18.52 -11.95 17.74
C ARG A 23 -18.21 -12.40 16.32
N GLU A 24 -18.75 -11.70 15.33
CA GLU A 24 -18.50 -12.01 13.93
C GLU A 24 -17.03 -11.85 13.56
N LEU A 25 -16.37 -10.78 14.03
CA LEU A 25 -14.93 -10.63 13.84
C LEU A 25 -14.15 -11.78 14.51
N ALA A 26 -14.51 -12.14 15.75
CA ALA A 26 -13.87 -13.24 16.48
C ALA A 26 -14.02 -14.59 15.73
N ASP A 27 -15.21 -14.86 15.19
CA ASP A 27 -15.48 -16.06 14.41
C ASP A 27 -14.63 -16.08 13.12
N ARG A 28 -14.56 -14.96 12.39
CA ARG A 28 -13.76 -14.83 11.16
C ARG A 28 -12.25 -14.97 11.41
N THR A 29 -11.78 -14.58 12.60
CA THR A 29 -10.35 -14.66 12.96
C THR A 29 -9.99 -15.93 13.73
N GLY A 30 -10.97 -16.76 14.09
CA GLY A 30 -10.76 -17.91 14.97
C GLY A 30 -10.21 -17.52 16.34
N SER A 31 -10.56 -16.33 16.84
CA SER A 31 -10.12 -15.79 18.13
C SER A 31 -11.22 -15.86 19.19
N ALA A 32 -10.84 -15.75 20.46
CA ALA A 32 -11.81 -15.56 21.53
C ALA A 32 -12.44 -14.16 21.43
N PRO A 33 -13.76 -14.00 21.64
CA PRO A 33 -14.39 -12.68 21.66
C PRO A 33 -13.77 -11.71 22.67
N ASP A 34 -13.23 -12.22 23.79
CA ASP A 34 -12.55 -11.41 24.80
C ASP A 34 -11.22 -10.83 24.30
N GLU A 35 -10.48 -11.57 23.46
CA GLU A 35 -9.26 -11.10 22.81
C GLU A 35 -9.58 -9.91 21.88
N VAL A 36 -10.69 -9.98 21.14
CA VAL A 36 -11.16 -8.88 20.30
C VAL A 36 -11.61 -7.69 21.15
N ARG A 37 -12.33 -7.91 22.27
CA ARG A 37 -12.72 -6.81 23.17
C ARG A 37 -11.52 -6.10 23.79
N ALA A 38 -10.52 -6.85 24.23
CA ALA A 38 -9.28 -6.31 24.78
C ALA A 38 -8.58 -5.39 23.77
N LEU A 39 -8.48 -5.82 22.52
CA LEU A 39 -7.98 -4.99 21.43
C LEU A 39 -8.79 -3.69 21.26
N LEU A 40 -10.13 -3.79 21.23
CA LEU A 40 -10.99 -2.61 21.09
C LEU A 40 -10.88 -1.66 22.30
N ALA A 41 -10.56 -2.19 23.48
CA ALA A 41 -10.25 -1.42 24.69
C ALA A 41 -8.84 -0.79 24.66
N GLY A 42 -8.05 -1.03 23.62
CA GLY A 42 -6.74 -0.43 23.41
C GLY A 42 -5.56 -1.30 23.81
N GLU A 43 -5.78 -2.57 24.18
CA GLU A 43 -4.67 -3.49 24.43
C GLU A 43 -3.89 -3.75 23.13
N PRO A 44 -2.54 -3.76 23.17
CA PRO A 44 -1.72 -3.97 21.99
C PRO A 44 -1.93 -5.40 21.48
N PRO A 45 -2.30 -5.59 20.19
CA PRO A 45 -2.52 -6.92 19.65
C PRO A 45 -1.21 -7.67 19.48
N GLY A 46 -1.23 -8.97 19.76
CA GLY A 46 -0.12 -9.86 19.42
C GLY A 46 0.00 -10.10 17.91
N GLU A 47 1.17 -10.55 17.47
CA GLU A 47 1.48 -10.82 16.06
C GLU A 47 0.47 -11.81 15.43
N ALA A 48 0.17 -12.90 16.15
CA ALA A 48 -0.73 -13.95 15.67
C ALA A 48 -2.15 -13.40 15.44
N LEU A 49 -2.63 -12.53 16.32
CA LEU A 49 -3.94 -11.88 16.17
C LEU A 49 -3.95 -10.97 14.95
N LEU A 50 -2.94 -10.12 14.75
CA LEU A 50 -2.83 -9.24 13.58
C LEU A 50 -2.85 -10.03 12.26
N ARG A 51 -2.13 -11.16 12.19
CA ARG A 51 -2.12 -12.03 11.00
C ARG A 51 -3.49 -12.61 10.69
N ARG A 52 -4.25 -13.05 11.70
CA ARG A 52 -5.61 -13.59 11.50
C ARG A 52 -6.63 -12.49 11.20
N MET A 53 -6.48 -11.32 11.81
CA MET A 53 -7.35 -10.16 11.58
C MET A 53 -7.24 -9.57 10.19
N ALA A 54 -6.03 -9.53 9.61
CA ALA A 54 -5.82 -8.91 8.32
C ALA A 54 -6.75 -9.43 7.21
N PRO A 55 -6.81 -10.73 6.89
CA PRO A 55 -7.74 -11.24 5.89
C PRO A 55 -9.21 -11.09 6.31
N ALA A 56 -9.54 -11.23 7.62
CA ALA A 56 -10.90 -11.02 8.12
C ALA A 56 -11.40 -9.58 7.91
N LEU A 57 -10.47 -8.63 7.93
CA LEU A 57 -10.70 -7.21 7.66
C LEU A 57 -10.42 -6.82 6.21
N GLY A 58 -10.05 -7.74 5.31
CA GLY A 58 -9.76 -7.42 3.91
C GLY A 58 -8.50 -6.57 3.72
N PHE A 59 -7.58 -6.58 4.67
CA PHE A 59 -6.28 -5.94 4.56
C PHE A 59 -5.19 -6.96 4.29
N HIS A 60 -4.12 -6.50 3.67
CA HIS A 60 -2.86 -7.22 3.74
C HIS A 60 -2.32 -7.20 5.17
N ALA A 61 -1.78 -8.32 5.65
CA ALA A 61 -1.22 -8.43 7.01
C ALA A 61 -0.22 -7.31 7.29
N LEU A 62 0.68 -7.05 6.35
CA LEU A 62 1.66 -5.97 6.43
C LEU A 62 1.03 -4.62 6.76
N ASP A 63 -0.06 -4.26 6.07
CA ASP A 63 -0.70 -2.97 6.23
C ASP A 63 -1.29 -2.84 7.63
N LEU A 64 -1.86 -3.93 8.15
CA LEU A 64 -2.38 -3.96 9.52
C LEU A 64 -1.27 -3.81 10.57
N PHE A 65 -0.09 -4.41 10.37
CA PHE A 65 1.07 -4.16 11.25
C PHE A 65 1.49 -2.68 11.24
N VAL A 66 1.54 -2.06 10.06
CA VAL A 66 1.88 -0.64 9.94
C VAL A 66 0.86 0.25 10.65
N LEU A 67 -0.43 -0.07 10.55
CA LEU A 67 -1.52 0.68 11.19
C LEU A 67 -1.55 0.47 12.71
N ALA A 68 -1.25 -0.74 13.17
CA ALA A 68 -1.19 -1.08 14.59
C ALA A 68 0.03 -0.48 15.30
N GLY A 69 1.15 -0.31 14.59
CA GLY A 69 2.38 0.30 15.12
C GLY A 69 3.53 -0.65 15.50
N PRO A 70 3.33 -1.95 15.81
CA PRO A 70 4.45 -2.88 15.96
C PRO A 70 5.36 -2.95 14.74
N ALA A 71 6.56 -3.50 14.94
CA ALA A 71 7.47 -3.80 13.84
C ALA A 71 6.82 -4.80 12.87
N VAL A 72 6.98 -4.59 11.57
CA VAL A 72 6.51 -5.54 10.56
C VAL A 72 7.44 -6.76 10.59
N PRO A 73 6.90 -7.98 10.79
CA PRO A 73 7.68 -9.22 10.72
C PRO A 73 8.46 -9.36 9.41
N GLU A 74 9.63 -9.98 9.49
CA GLU A 74 10.55 -10.06 8.36
C GLU A 74 9.92 -10.78 7.16
N ASP A 75 9.16 -11.85 7.38
CA ASP A 75 8.49 -12.64 6.34
C ASP A 75 7.41 -11.85 5.58
N LEU A 76 6.89 -10.76 6.15
CA LEU A 76 5.93 -9.88 5.49
C LEU A 76 6.60 -8.75 4.70
N ALA A 77 7.83 -8.38 5.07
CA ALA A 77 8.58 -7.31 4.42
C ALA A 77 9.03 -7.72 3.00
N PRO A 78 9.29 -6.76 2.09
CA PRO A 78 9.87 -7.06 0.78
C PRO A 78 11.14 -7.90 0.87
N VAL A 79 11.37 -8.71 -0.16
CA VAL A 79 12.48 -9.66 -0.21
C VAL A 79 13.81 -8.94 -0.40
N ASP A 80 13.83 -7.93 -1.28
CA ASP A 80 15.02 -7.16 -1.60
C ASP A 80 14.69 -5.66 -1.70
N SER A 81 15.32 -4.86 -0.84
CA SER A 81 15.17 -3.39 -0.86
C SER A 81 15.73 -2.75 -2.14
N ALA A 82 16.70 -3.39 -2.82
CA ALA A 82 17.27 -2.89 -4.06
C ALA A 82 16.30 -3.05 -5.25
N ALA A 83 15.32 -3.95 -5.16
CA ALA A 83 14.23 -4.03 -6.15
C ALA A 83 13.37 -2.76 -6.19
N GLY A 84 13.41 -1.91 -5.15
CA GLY A 84 12.71 -0.63 -5.14
C GLY A 84 13.23 0.40 -6.15
N ARG A 85 14.39 0.14 -6.77
CA ARG A 85 14.86 0.88 -7.95
C ARG A 85 14.02 0.59 -9.19
N TRP A 86 13.49 -0.63 -9.32
CA TRP A 86 12.83 -1.12 -10.52
C TRP A 86 11.32 -1.23 -10.37
N ALA A 87 10.80 -1.44 -9.15
CA ALA A 87 9.38 -1.59 -8.89
C ALA A 87 8.52 -0.41 -9.41
N PRO A 88 8.90 0.87 -9.24
CA PRO A 88 8.14 1.97 -9.85
C PRO A 88 8.10 1.89 -11.37
N TYR A 89 9.23 1.63 -12.03
CA TYR A 89 9.32 1.54 -13.48
C TYR A 89 8.53 0.38 -14.05
N LEU A 90 8.55 -0.78 -13.39
CA LEU A 90 7.71 -1.91 -13.74
C LEU A 90 6.23 -1.49 -13.83
N VAL A 91 5.71 -0.82 -12.80
CA VAL A 91 4.30 -0.42 -12.77
C VAL A 91 4.01 0.70 -13.77
N MET A 92 4.92 1.68 -13.87
CA MET A 92 4.82 2.78 -14.83
C MET A 92 4.81 2.29 -16.28
N ASP A 93 5.64 1.30 -16.63
CA ASP A 93 5.62 0.69 -17.96
C ASP A 93 4.33 -0.14 -18.15
N ALA A 94 3.89 -0.88 -17.13
CA ALA A 94 2.70 -1.73 -17.18
C ALA A 94 1.39 -0.98 -17.39
N VAL A 95 1.19 0.20 -16.79
CA VAL A 95 -0.10 0.91 -16.91
C VAL A 95 -0.41 1.41 -18.33
N HIS A 96 0.61 1.52 -19.18
CA HIS A 96 0.45 1.87 -20.59
C HIS A 96 0.13 0.66 -21.48
N LEU A 97 0.18 -0.56 -20.95
CA LEU A 97 -0.18 -1.77 -21.68
C LEU A 97 -1.71 -1.94 -21.74
N PRO A 98 -2.25 -2.48 -22.83
CA PRO A 98 -3.57 -3.11 -22.87
C PRO A 98 -3.88 -4.01 -21.66
N SER A 99 -5.14 -4.09 -21.27
CA SER A 99 -5.57 -4.85 -20.07
C SER A 99 -5.27 -6.36 -20.13
N ALA A 100 -5.17 -6.95 -21.33
CA ALA A 100 -4.75 -8.34 -21.50
C ALA A 100 -3.27 -8.53 -21.13
N GLU A 101 -2.42 -7.64 -21.61
CA GLU A 101 -0.98 -7.65 -21.39
C GLU A 101 -0.62 -7.27 -19.94
N ARG A 102 -1.36 -6.37 -19.30
CA ARG A 102 -1.22 -6.13 -17.85
C ARG A 102 -1.49 -7.38 -17.02
N ARG A 103 -2.53 -8.14 -17.39
CA ARG A 103 -2.86 -9.42 -16.73
C ARG A 103 -1.82 -10.49 -16.99
N GLU A 104 -1.30 -10.57 -18.22
CA GLU A 104 -0.22 -11.48 -18.58
C GLU A 104 1.05 -11.18 -17.76
N LEU A 105 1.44 -9.90 -17.69
CA LEU A 105 2.59 -9.46 -16.90
C LEU A 105 2.42 -9.79 -15.41
N LEU A 106 1.23 -9.55 -14.84
CA LEU A 106 0.93 -9.91 -13.45
C LEU A 106 1.01 -11.43 -13.22
N GLN A 107 0.50 -12.24 -14.15
CA GLN A 107 0.59 -13.70 -14.09
C GLN A 107 2.05 -14.15 -14.17
N PHE A 108 2.85 -13.54 -15.04
CA PHE A 108 4.28 -13.81 -15.14
C PHE A 108 4.99 -13.53 -13.81
N VAL A 109 4.78 -12.35 -13.22
CA VAL A 109 5.35 -12.00 -11.90
C VAL A 109 4.96 -13.03 -10.83
N ARG A 110 3.71 -13.48 -10.80
CA ARG A 110 3.23 -14.49 -9.85
C ARG A 110 3.84 -15.88 -10.07
N SER A 111 4.24 -16.18 -11.31
CA SER A 111 4.85 -17.47 -11.68
C SER A 111 6.33 -17.56 -11.34
N LEU A 112 6.99 -16.42 -11.11
CA LEU A 112 8.41 -16.40 -10.75
C LEU A 112 8.66 -17.12 -9.43
N PRO A 113 9.72 -17.95 -9.33
CA PRO A 113 10.05 -18.62 -8.09
C PRO A 113 10.42 -17.59 -7.01
N GLN A 114 9.99 -17.86 -5.78
CA GLN A 114 10.40 -17.08 -4.63
C GLN A 114 11.88 -17.38 -4.33
N GLU A 115 12.75 -16.41 -4.57
CA GLU A 115 14.16 -16.49 -4.17
C GLU A 115 14.31 -16.23 -2.67
N GLU A 116 15.35 -16.84 -2.08
CA GLU A 116 15.70 -16.64 -0.68
C GLU A 116 16.15 -15.20 -0.43
N ARG A 117 15.79 -14.68 0.74
CA ARG A 117 16.25 -13.37 1.17
C ARG A 117 17.74 -13.42 1.49
N THR A 118 18.50 -12.52 0.88
CA THR A 118 19.93 -12.35 1.12
C THR A 118 20.27 -11.24 2.13
N SER A 119 19.32 -10.34 2.41
CA SER A 119 19.51 -9.25 3.37
C SER A 119 18.19 -8.78 3.99
N VAL A 120 18.26 -8.29 5.23
CA VAL A 120 17.10 -7.72 5.93
C VAL A 120 16.54 -6.53 5.15
N PHE A 121 15.22 -6.45 5.01
CA PHE A 121 14.58 -5.30 4.39
C PHE A 121 14.83 -4.03 5.20
N ALA A 122 15.54 -3.08 4.60
CA ALA A 122 15.86 -1.79 5.20
C ALA A 122 15.46 -0.63 4.29
N VAL A 123 14.54 0.20 4.77
CA VAL A 123 14.19 1.44 4.08
C VAL A 123 15.23 2.50 4.43
N LYS A 124 15.88 3.11 3.43
CA LYS A 124 16.94 4.13 3.64
C LYS A 124 16.50 5.33 4.48
N ARG A 125 15.23 5.72 4.39
CA ARG A 125 14.63 6.84 5.13
C ARG A 125 13.23 6.43 5.59
N PRO A 126 13.13 5.65 6.68
CA PRO A 126 11.83 5.14 7.13
C PRO A 126 10.93 6.30 7.53
N ALA A 127 9.68 6.27 7.08
CA ALA A 127 8.68 7.20 7.59
C ALA A 127 8.40 6.92 9.06
N SER A 128 8.00 7.97 9.77
CA SER A 128 7.58 7.86 11.17
C SER A 128 6.40 6.89 11.29
N HIS A 129 6.36 6.10 12.35
CA HIS A 129 5.14 5.39 12.74
C HIS A 129 4.11 6.33 13.38
N ALA A 130 4.55 7.53 13.79
CA ALA A 130 3.69 8.50 14.43
C ALA A 130 2.86 9.25 13.39
N GLY A 131 1.55 9.24 13.62
CA GLY A 131 0.61 10.04 12.85
C GLY A 131 0.17 9.40 11.52
N PRO A 132 -0.94 9.90 10.95
CA PRO A 132 -1.57 9.27 9.79
C PRO A 132 -0.69 9.29 8.52
N GLY A 133 -0.01 10.42 8.25
CA GLY A 133 0.87 10.56 7.09
C GLY A 133 2.06 9.61 7.13
N GLY A 134 2.65 9.43 8.33
CA GLY A 134 3.73 8.46 8.57
C GLY A 134 3.32 7.03 8.22
N ARG A 135 2.15 6.59 8.69
CA ARG A 135 1.59 5.26 8.41
C ARG A 135 1.36 5.02 6.91
N VAL A 136 0.71 5.96 6.21
CA VAL A 136 0.44 5.83 4.76
C VAL A 136 1.74 5.78 3.96
N VAL A 137 2.68 6.69 4.22
CA VAL A 137 3.98 6.68 3.54
C VAL A 137 4.71 5.37 3.85
N ARG A 138 4.64 4.86 5.07
CA ARG A 138 5.27 3.60 5.45
C ARG A 138 4.65 2.40 4.73
N MET A 139 3.33 2.32 4.59
CA MET A 139 2.65 1.28 3.79
C MET A 139 3.17 1.29 2.34
N LEU A 140 3.31 2.48 1.75
CA LEU A 140 3.91 2.66 0.42
C LEU A 140 5.40 2.26 0.38
N GLN A 141 6.19 2.54 1.43
CA GLN A 141 7.58 2.07 1.50
C GLN A 141 7.66 0.55 1.50
N TYR A 142 6.74 -0.10 2.19
CA TYR A 142 6.64 -1.55 2.16
C TYR A 142 6.12 -2.09 0.83
N ARG A 143 5.62 -1.25 -0.09
CA ARG A 143 5.45 -1.58 -1.52
C ARG A 143 6.76 -1.50 -2.32
N ASN A 144 7.90 -1.49 -1.63
CA ASN A 144 9.23 -1.29 -2.20
C ASN A 144 9.41 0.08 -2.87
N LEU A 145 8.63 1.09 -2.47
CA LEU A 145 8.73 2.44 -3.02
C LEU A 145 9.64 3.32 -2.16
N CYS A 146 10.67 3.92 -2.77
CA CYS A 146 11.32 5.09 -2.18
C CYS A 146 10.48 6.36 -2.45
N TRP A 147 10.80 7.49 -1.82
CA TRP A 147 10.02 8.73 -2.02
C TRP A 147 9.97 9.18 -3.49
N THR A 148 11.06 8.99 -4.25
CA THR A 148 11.07 9.26 -5.68
C THR A 148 10.15 8.30 -6.44
N GLY A 149 10.20 7.01 -6.11
CA GLY A 149 9.30 6.01 -6.68
C GLY A 149 7.83 6.29 -6.37
N MET A 150 7.51 6.77 -5.17
CA MET A 150 6.15 7.22 -4.83
C MET A 150 5.72 8.39 -5.70
N ALA A 151 6.56 9.42 -5.81
CA ALA A 151 6.26 10.60 -6.62
C ALA A 151 6.01 10.25 -8.09
N GLN A 152 6.88 9.44 -8.68
CA GLN A 152 6.75 8.98 -10.06
C GLN A 152 5.50 8.12 -10.25
N LEU A 153 5.27 7.14 -9.36
CA LEU A 153 4.14 6.23 -9.47
C LEU A 153 2.81 6.97 -9.34
N LEU A 154 2.64 7.77 -8.28
CA LEU A 154 1.41 8.54 -8.05
C LEU A 154 1.14 9.53 -9.20
N ALA A 155 2.17 10.16 -9.76
CA ALA A 155 2.02 11.05 -10.91
C ALA A 155 1.50 10.36 -12.18
N VAL A 156 1.78 9.06 -12.33
CA VAL A 156 1.40 8.28 -13.52
C VAL A 156 0.05 7.58 -13.32
N VAL A 157 -0.20 7.00 -12.14
CA VAL A 157 -1.38 6.15 -11.91
C VAL A 157 -2.55 6.89 -11.27
N THR A 158 -2.31 8.10 -10.76
CA THR A 158 -3.34 8.97 -10.19
C THR A 158 -3.11 10.41 -10.61
N PRO A 159 -4.08 11.32 -10.38
CA PRO A 159 -3.83 12.74 -10.65
C PRO A 159 -3.07 13.47 -9.53
N THR A 160 -2.42 12.77 -8.60
CA THR A 160 -1.57 13.39 -7.56
C THR A 160 -0.16 13.58 -8.10
N TYR A 161 0.24 14.83 -8.25
CA TYR A 161 1.59 15.20 -8.65
C TYR A 161 2.32 15.92 -7.51
N LEU A 162 3.20 15.21 -6.79
CA LEU A 162 3.96 15.74 -5.66
C LEU A 162 5.44 15.41 -5.76
N SER A 163 6.30 16.29 -5.25
CA SER A 163 7.73 16.02 -5.16
C SER A 163 8.06 14.91 -4.15
N ALA A 164 9.19 14.22 -4.35
CA ALA A 164 9.71 13.24 -3.40
C ALA A 164 9.92 13.84 -1.99
N SER A 165 10.36 15.10 -1.90
CA SER A 165 10.50 15.80 -0.61
C SER A 165 9.16 16.01 0.11
N THR A 166 8.06 16.17 -0.62
CA THR A 166 6.72 16.29 -0.04
C THR A 166 6.32 14.98 0.66
N PHE A 167 6.57 13.82 0.04
CA PHE A 167 6.36 12.53 0.71
C PHE A 167 7.23 12.37 1.97
N GLY A 168 8.48 12.84 1.91
CA GLY A 168 9.34 12.89 3.09
C GLY A 168 8.80 13.78 4.21
N ALA A 169 8.24 14.95 3.88
CA ALA A 169 7.62 15.84 4.85
C ALA A 169 6.36 15.20 5.49
N ILE A 170 5.49 14.60 4.68
CA ILE A 170 4.28 13.90 5.13
C ILE A 170 4.63 12.70 6.02
N GLY A 171 5.61 11.89 5.60
CA GLY A 171 6.10 10.74 6.36
C GLY A 171 6.75 11.13 7.70
N ALA A 172 7.26 12.36 7.80
CA ALA A 172 7.79 12.93 9.03
C ALA A 172 6.74 13.68 9.87
N GLY A 173 5.47 13.70 9.46
CA GLY A 173 4.39 14.45 10.14
C GLY A 173 4.48 15.96 9.99
N ARG A 174 5.37 16.48 9.13
CA ARG A 174 5.53 17.91 8.83
C ARG A 174 4.68 18.37 7.65
N GLY A 175 4.18 17.44 6.85
CA GLY A 175 3.26 17.67 5.74
C GLY A 175 1.88 17.11 6.03
N ALA A 176 0.84 17.77 5.50
CA ALA A 176 -0.54 17.31 5.65
C ALA A 176 -0.85 16.11 4.75
N LEU A 177 -1.48 15.10 5.31
CA LEU A 177 -2.13 14.02 4.55
C LEU A 177 -3.51 14.54 4.10
N THR A 178 -3.61 15.02 2.85
CA THR A 178 -4.83 15.63 2.32
C THR A 178 -5.87 14.56 1.92
N PRO A 179 -7.17 14.89 1.84
CA PRO A 179 -8.20 13.97 1.35
C PRO A 179 -7.87 13.37 -0.02
N ARG A 180 -7.38 14.19 -0.96
CA ARG A 180 -6.97 13.73 -2.28
C ARG A 180 -5.83 12.72 -2.21
N LEU A 181 -4.79 13.03 -1.42
CA LEU A 181 -3.66 12.12 -1.28
C LEU A 181 -4.05 10.79 -0.62
N VAL A 182 -5.01 10.79 0.32
CA VAL A 182 -5.54 9.53 0.87
C VAL A 182 -6.23 8.69 -0.20
N THR A 183 -7.11 9.30 -1.00
CA THR A 183 -7.80 8.59 -2.09
C THR A 183 -6.80 7.98 -3.07
N ASP A 184 -5.81 8.76 -3.48
CA ASP A 184 -4.83 8.33 -4.47
C ASP A 184 -3.84 7.30 -3.90
N ALA A 185 -3.45 7.44 -2.63
CA ALA A 185 -2.66 6.42 -1.93
C ALA A 185 -3.45 5.12 -1.75
N ALA A 186 -4.75 5.20 -1.47
CA ALA A 186 -5.61 4.03 -1.34
C ALA A 186 -5.67 3.22 -2.64
N ALA A 187 -5.77 3.90 -3.78
CA ALA A 187 -5.73 3.28 -5.11
C ALA A 187 -4.43 2.50 -5.31
N VAL A 188 -3.27 3.09 -5.01
CA VAL A 188 -1.95 2.43 -5.16
C VAL A 188 -1.74 1.30 -4.14
N LEU A 189 -2.31 1.42 -2.95
CA LEU A 189 -2.19 0.42 -1.89
C LEU A 189 -3.13 -0.77 -2.10
N GLY A 190 -4.16 -0.63 -2.94
CA GLY A 190 -5.20 -1.64 -3.15
C GLY A 190 -6.21 -1.71 -1.99
N VAL A 191 -6.48 -0.60 -1.32
CA VAL A 191 -7.42 -0.51 -0.18
C VAL A 191 -8.57 0.44 -0.49
N ASP A 192 -9.73 0.26 0.17
CA ASP A 192 -10.84 1.21 0.01
C ASP A 192 -10.45 2.59 0.57
N ALA A 193 -10.73 3.64 -0.22
CA ALA A 193 -10.34 5.00 0.12
C ALA A 193 -11.08 5.56 1.34
N ARG A 194 -12.34 5.18 1.57
CA ARG A 194 -13.11 5.59 2.77
C ARG A 194 -12.55 4.90 4.00
N GLU A 195 -12.17 3.64 3.88
CA GLU A 195 -11.54 2.89 4.97
C GLU A 195 -10.18 3.49 5.32
N LEU A 196 -9.31 3.74 4.34
CA LEU A 196 -8.02 4.39 4.59
C LEU A 196 -8.21 5.78 5.20
N ALA A 197 -9.20 6.55 4.73
CA ALA A 197 -9.54 7.87 5.27
C ALA A 197 -10.01 7.80 6.73
N GLY A 198 -10.93 6.90 7.06
CA GLY A 198 -11.38 6.69 8.44
C GLY A 198 -10.25 6.22 9.37
N MET A 199 -9.38 5.34 8.87
CA MET A 199 -8.21 4.84 9.62
C MET A 199 -7.13 5.91 9.83
N THR A 200 -7.09 6.93 8.97
CA THR A 200 -6.15 8.05 9.07
C THR A 200 -6.78 9.30 9.70
N GLY A 201 -8.07 9.25 10.05
CA GLY A 201 -8.82 10.39 10.58
C GLY A 201 -9.03 11.53 9.56
N VAL A 202 -8.80 11.26 8.27
CA VAL A 202 -9.01 12.22 7.18
C VAL A 202 -10.47 12.18 6.77
N ARG A 203 -11.14 13.34 6.71
CA ARG A 203 -12.52 13.43 6.27
C ARG A 203 -12.59 13.58 4.76
N LEU A 204 -13.25 12.64 4.09
CA LEU A 204 -13.65 12.79 2.69
C LEU A 204 -14.99 13.52 2.64
N ARG A 205 -15.09 14.57 1.80
CA ARG A 205 -16.35 15.32 1.63
C ARG A 205 -17.36 14.59 0.77
N GLU A 206 -16.85 13.78 -0.16
CA GLU A 206 -17.63 13.04 -1.13
C GLU A 206 -17.11 11.60 -1.17
N VAL A 207 -17.97 10.68 -1.61
CA VAL A 207 -17.54 9.31 -1.88
C VAL A 207 -16.60 9.35 -3.08
N PRO A 208 -15.34 8.92 -2.94
CA PRO A 208 -14.42 8.91 -4.06
C PRO A 208 -14.92 7.94 -5.13
N PRO A 209 -14.73 8.24 -6.42
CA PRO A 209 -15.04 7.28 -7.47
C PRO A 209 -14.15 6.03 -7.30
N PRO A 210 -14.59 4.87 -7.82
CA PRO A 210 -13.72 3.71 -7.90
C PRO A 210 -12.41 4.05 -8.63
N PRO A 211 -11.27 3.45 -8.23
CA PRO A 211 -10.01 3.64 -8.95
C PRO A 211 -10.13 3.15 -10.40
N ALA A 212 -9.40 3.80 -11.31
CA ALA A 212 -9.30 3.36 -12.70
C ALA A 212 -8.77 1.91 -12.77
N PRO A 213 -9.18 1.10 -13.75
CA PRO A 213 -8.70 -0.28 -13.90
C PRO A 213 -7.17 -0.40 -13.91
N GLU A 214 -6.49 0.55 -14.54
CA GLU A 214 -5.02 0.66 -14.59
C GLU A 214 -4.42 0.79 -13.20
N ALA A 215 -5.04 1.58 -12.32
CA ALA A 215 -4.59 1.77 -10.94
C ALA A 215 -4.82 0.50 -10.09
N VAL A 216 -5.90 -0.25 -10.35
CA VAL A 216 -6.16 -1.54 -9.70
C VAL A 216 -5.12 -2.58 -10.10
N ASP A 217 -4.83 -2.68 -11.40
CA ASP A 217 -3.80 -3.58 -11.92
C ASP A 217 -2.41 -3.18 -11.40
N ALA A 218 -2.11 -1.88 -11.35
CA ALA A 218 -0.90 -1.32 -10.77
C ALA A 218 -0.71 -1.69 -9.30
N ALA A 219 -1.77 -1.59 -8.48
CA ALA A 219 -1.72 -1.96 -7.07
C ALA A 219 -1.45 -3.46 -6.88
N ALA A 220 -2.08 -4.31 -7.69
CA ALA A 220 -1.84 -5.75 -7.67
C ALA A 220 -0.40 -6.10 -8.09
N LEU A 221 0.10 -5.49 -9.16
CA LEU A 221 1.47 -5.69 -9.64
C LEU A 221 2.51 -5.22 -8.61
N LEU A 222 2.26 -4.05 -8.01
CA LEU A 222 3.12 -3.48 -6.97
C LEU A 222 3.14 -4.36 -5.71
N TRP A 223 2.00 -4.96 -5.34
CA TRP A 223 1.92 -5.90 -4.23
C TRP A 223 2.80 -7.14 -4.45
N GLU A 224 2.73 -7.73 -5.64
CA GLU A 224 3.53 -8.91 -6.02
C GLU A 224 5.01 -8.56 -6.20
N ALA A 225 5.34 -7.36 -6.70
CA ALA A 225 6.72 -6.91 -6.93
C ALA A 225 7.59 -6.92 -5.67
N ARG A 226 6.99 -6.87 -4.47
CA ARG A 226 7.72 -6.98 -3.19
C ARG A 226 8.40 -8.32 -2.98
N ARG A 227 7.91 -9.37 -3.65
CA ARG A 227 8.45 -10.73 -3.59
C ARG A 227 9.68 -10.91 -4.46
N LEU A 228 9.97 -9.96 -5.33
CA LEU A 228 11.04 -10.03 -6.31
C LEU A 228 12.36 -9.58 -5.71
N THR A 229 13.44 -10.26 -6.11
CA THR A 229 14.80 -9.75 -5.94
C THR A 229 15.07 -8.60 -6.92
N ALA A 230 16.16 -7.84 -6.73
CA ALA A 230 16.51 -6.76 -7.65
C ALA A 230 16.73 -7.25 -9.08
N ALA A 231 17.28 -8.46 -9.25
CA ALA A 231 17.48 -9.08 -10.56
C ALA A 231 16.14 -9.43 -11.24
N GLN A 232 15.23 -10.08 -10.49
CA GLN A 232 13.89 -10.39 -10.99
C GLN A 232 13.10 -9.10 -11.31
N ALA A 233 13.10 -8.11 -10.42
CA ALA A 233 12.40 -6.84 -10.64
C ALA A 233 12.93 -6.08 -11.86
N LYS A 234 14.25 -6.11 -12.09
CA LYS A 234 14.88 -5.56 -13.30
C LYS A 234 14.37 -6.29 -14.56
N HIS A 235 14.44 -7.62 -14.56
CA HIS A 235 14.02 -8.44 -15.68
C HIS A 235 12.54 -8.20 -16.05
N VAL A 236 11.65 -8.18 -15.06
CA VAL A 236 10.22 -7.91 -15.28
C VAL A 236 9.99 -6.48 -15.78
N SER A 237 10.72 -5.49 -15.26
CA SER A 237 10.63 -4.11 -15.78
C SER A 237 11.08 -4.00 -17.23
N GLU A 238 12.14 -4.72 -17.63
CA GLU A 238 12.60 -4.79 -19.02
C GLU A 238 11.57 -5.49 -19.91
N LEU A 239 10.94 -6.56 -19.42
CA LEU A 239 9.85 -7.24 -20.12
C LEU A 239 8.66 -6.29 -20.33
N ALA A 240 8.17 -5.63 -19.28
CA ALA A 240 7.07 -4.67 -19.36
C ALA A 240 7.35 -3.57 -20.39
N ARG A 241 8.58 -3.04 -20.40
CA ARG A 241 9.02 -2.06 -21.41
C ARG A 241 9.00 -2.64 -22.81
N SER A 242 9.46 -3.88 -23.00
CA SER A 242 9.45 -4.53 -24.32
C SER A 242 8.03 -4.77 -24.85
N MET A 243 7.08 -5.11 -23.96
CA MET A 243 5.66 -5.27 -24.31
C MET A 243 5.03 -3.95 -24.78
N ARG A 244 5.45 -2.82 -24.19
CA ARG A 244 5.00 -1.48 -24.60
C ARG A 244 5.50 -1.08 -26.00
N GLY A 245 6.63 -1.62 -26.44
CA GLY A 245 7.31 -1.26 -27.68
C GLY A 245 8.16 0.03 -27.58
N ASP A 246 8.97 0.28 -28.61
CA ASP A 246 9.98 1.37 -28.69
C ASP A 246 9.40 2.79 -28.85
N SER A 247 8.11 3.02 -28.58
CA SER A 247 7.57 4.38 -28.47
C SER A 247 7.99 4.99 -27.13
N ALA A 248 9.29 5.22 -26.98
CA ALA A 248 9.94 6.02 -25.95
C ALA A 248 9.72 7.53 -26.18
N GLU A 249 8.60 7.92 -26.76
CA GLU A 249 8.12 9.30 -26.65
C GLU A 249 7.49 9.43 -25.28
N GLU A 250 8.30 10.02 -24.38
CA GLU A 250 7.98 10.67 -23.11
C GLU A 250 6.92 10.03 -22.19
N TYR A 251 7.17 10.09 -20.89
CA TYR A 251 6.07 10.10 -19.94
C TYR A 251 5.27 11.39 -20.17
N CYS A 252 4.48 11.46 -21.25
CA CYS A 252 3.43 12.44 -21.40
C CYS A 252 2.45 12.14 -20.28
N VAL A 253 2.53 12.98 -19.25
CA VAL A 253 1.51 13.04 -18.21
C VAL A 253 0.24 13.51 -18.93
N ASP A 254 -0.51 12.58 -19.51
CA ASP A 254 -1.83 12.85 -20.04
C ASP A 254 -2.72 13.16 -18.84
N LEU A 255 -2.80 14.45 -18.54
CA LEU A 255 -3.71 14.99 -17.53
C LEU A 255 -5.15 14.64 -17.98
N PRO A 256 -5.92 13.86 -17.20
CA PRO A 256 -7.31 13.64 -17.53
C PRO A 256 -8.09 14.95 -17.33
N GLY A 257 -8.52 15.59 -18.43
CA GLY A 257 -9.41 16.76 -18.38
C GLY A 257 -9.18 17.85 -19.43
N SER A 258 -9.04 17.49 -20.71
CA SER A 258 -9.40 18.40 -21.82
C SER A 258 -10.75 18.00 -22.38
#